data_AF-A0A7S1HLW2-F1
#
_entry.id   AF-A0A7S1HLW2-F1
#
_cell.length_a   1.000
_cell.length_b   1.000
_cell.length_c   1.000
_cell.angle_alpha   90.00
_cell.angle_beta   90.00
_cell.angle_gamma   90.00
#
_symmetry.space_group_name_H-M   'P 1'
#
loop_
_entity.id
_entity.type
_entity.pdbx_description
1 polymer ?
#
loop_
_entity_poly.entity_id
_entity_poly.type
_entity_poly.pdbx_seq_one_letter_code
_entity_poly.pdbx_strand_id
1 'polypeptide(L)'
;DPQGSALDWTQRRSQQGLPRLFSAVGLARETLHQEAPELARRADHVVIDGPPRIAALARSALLAAERVLIPVQPSPYDLWASAEMVALIREAQVFRPALRAAFVINRRVS
;
A
#
# COMPACT_ATOMS: atom_id res chain seq x y z
N ASP A 1 -7.20 -2.21 5.08
CA ASP A 1 -6.50 -3.23 5.90
C ASP A 1 -7.35 -3.56 7.13
N PRO A 2 -7.64 -4.84 7.44
CA PRO A 2 -8.43 -5.23 8.61
C PRO A 2 -7.84 -4.79 9.96
N GLN A 3 -6.52 -4.57 10.05
CA GLN A 3 -5.91 -4.11 11.29
C GLN A 3 -6.16 -2.62 11.55
N GLY A 4 -6.40 -1.82 10.50
CA GLY A 4 -6.81 -0.41 10.64
C GLY A 4 -5.75 0.51 11.28
N SER A 5 -4.49 0.05 11.37
CA SER A 5 -3.46 0.70 12.19
C SER A 5 -3.21 2.18 11.83
N ALA A 6 -3.26 2.54 10.55
CA ALA A 6 -3.12 3.93 10.09
C ALA A 6 -4.31 4.83 10.52
N LEU A 7 -5.53 4.28 10.56
CA LEU A 7 -6.71 4.99 11.04
C LEU A 7 -6.63 5.21 12.55
N ASP A 8 -6.29 4.15 13.29
CA ASP A 8 -6.10 4.21 14.75
C ASP A 8 -5.04 5.23 15.14
N TRP A 9 -3.91 5.25 14.44
CA TRP A 9 -2.84 6.21 14.68
C TRP A 9 -3.30 7.65 14.45
N THR A 10 -4.05 7.90 13.37
CA THR A 10 -4.59 9.23 13.05
C THR A 10 -5.60 9.67 14.12
N GLN A 11 -6.45 8.75 14.58
CA GLN A 11 -7.43 9.00 15.63
C GLN A 11 -6.75 9.36 16.96
N ARG A 12 -5.73 8.58 17.37
CA ARG A 12 -4.99 8.82 18.62
C ARG A 12 -4.31 10.18 18.62
N ARG A 13 -3.71 10.60 17.50
CA ARG A 13 -3.14 11.97 17.38
C ARG A 13 -4.19 13.05 17.59
N SER A 14 -5.35 12.89 16.99
CA SER A 14 -6.46 13.84 17.16
C SER A 14 -6.92 13.91 18.61
N GLN A 15 -7.00 12.78 19.31
CA GLN A 15 -7.35 12.72 20.74
C GLN A 15 -6.31 13.41 21.64
N GLN A 16 -5.05 13.43 21.21
CA GLN A 16 -3.96 14.14 21.89
C GLN A 16 -3.88 15.63 21.53
N GLY A 17 -4.84 16.17 20.76
CA GLY A 17 -4.83 17.57 20.32
C GLY A 17 -3.72 17.92 19.33
N LEU A 18 -3.07 16.90 18.73
CA LEU A 18 -2.00 17.11 17.76
C LEU A 18 -2.58 17.42 16.38
N PRO A 19 -1.93 18.31 15.59
CA PRO A 19 -2.40 18.61 14.25
C PRO A 19 -2.35 17.38 13.34
N ARG A 20 -3.32 17.32 12.42
CA ARG A 20 -3.40 16.29 11.38
C ARG A 20 -2.23 16.46 10.40
N LEU A 21 -1.48 15.39 10.17
CA LEU A 21 -0.37 15.40 9.20
C LEU A 21 -0.81 14.99 7.80
N PHE A 22 -1.78 14.06 7.70
CA PHE A 22 -2.36 13.59 6.46
C PHE A 22 -3.79 13.10 6.73
N SER A 23 -4.58 12.96 5.66
CA SER A 23 -5.92 12.35 5.73
C SER A 23 -5.81 10.84 5.57
N ALA A 24 -6.40 10.08 6.48
CA ALA A 24 -6.49 8.62 6.40
C ALA A 24 -7.95 8.23 6.12
N VAL A 25 -8.17 7.36 5.12
CA VAL A 25 -9.50 6.90 4.72
C VAL A 25 -9.49 5.37 4.65
N GLY A 26 -10.47 4.73 5.28
CA GLY A 26 -10.65 3.29 5.23
C GLY A 26 -11.37 2.87 3.95
N LEU A 27 -10.63 2.39 2.95
CA LEU A 27 -11.19 1.83 1.71
C LEU A 27 -10.97 0.32 1.68
N ALA A 28 -11.97 -0.43 2.13
CA ALA A 28 -11.95 -1.89 2.09
C ALA A 28 -12.74 -2.42 0.87
N ARG A 29 -12.49 -1.88 -0.32
CA ARG A 29 -13.24 -2.22 -1.54
C ARG A 29 -12.33 -2.68 -2.67
N GLU A 30 -12.73 -3.73 -3.37
CA GLU A 30 -12.03 -4.25 -4.56
C GLU A 30 -12.07 -3.28 -5.76
N THR A 31 -12.80 -2.17 -5.63
CA THR A 31 -12.92 -1.07 -6.60
C THR A 31 -11.98 0.10 -6.32
N LEU A 32 -10.98 -0.04 -5.44
CA LEU A 32 -10.06 1.03 -5.07
C LEU A 32 -9.45 1.79 -6.27
N HIS A 33 -9.11 1.09 -7.36
CA HIS A 33 -8.61 1.71 -8.60
C HIS A 33 -9.55 2.73 -9.26
N GLN A 34 -10.85 2.68 -8.96
CA GLN A 34 -11.85 3.62 -9.47
C GLN A 34 -11.95 4.87 -8.59
N GLU A 35 -11.72 4.73 -7.29
CA GLU A 35 -11.84 5.82 -6.30
C GLU A 35 -10.52 6.56 -6.10
N ALA A 36 -9.38 5.88 -6.24
CA ALA A 36 -8.05 6.45 -6.08
C ALA A 36 -7.78 7.69 -6.97
N PRO A 37 -8.21 7.75 -8.25
CA PRO A 37 -8.04 8.94 -9.08
C PRO A 37 -8.75 10.18 -8.53
N GLU A 38 -9.94 10.03 -7.93
CA GLU A 38 -10.67 11.15 -7.32
C GLU A 38 -9.95 11.69 -6.08
N LEU A 39 -9.40 10.79 -5.26
CA LEU A 39 -8.60 11.15 -4.10
C LEU A 39 -7.30 11.84 -4.51
N ALA A 40 -6.67 11.36 -5.58
CA ALA A 40 -5.45 11.95 -6.13
C ALA A 40 -5.65 13.38 -6.67
N ARG A 41 -6.87 13.81 -7.03
CA ARG A 41 -7.10 15.22 -7.40
C ARG A 41 -6.95 16.19 -6.22
N ARG A 42 -7.00 15.68 -4.99
CA ARG A 42 -7.02 16.50 -3.75
C ARG A 42 -5.71 16.41 -2.97
N ALA A 43 -4.71 15.70 -3.49
CA ALA A 43 -3.43 15.47 -2.82
C ALA A 43 -2.32 15.27 -3.85
N ASP A 44 -1.12 15.75 -3.55
CA ASP A 44 0.05 15.51 -4.42
C ASP A 44 0.44 14.04 -4.47
N HIS A 45 0.20 13.32 -3.36
CA HIS A 45 0.52 11.90 -3.22
C HIS A 45 -0.60 11.15 -2.48
N VAL A 46 -0.89 9.94 -2.95
CA VAL A 46 -1.79 8.99 -2.29
C VAL A 46 -1.00 7.73 -1.95
N VAL A 47 -1.02 7.34 -0.67
CA VAL A 47 -0.40 6.09 -0.20
C VAL A 47 -1.51 5.08 0.06
N ILE A 48 -1.41 3.92 -0.58
CA ILE A 48 -2.35 2.81 -0.40
C ILE A 48 -1.71 1.80 0.54
N ASP A 49 -2.26 1.68 1.75
CA ASP A 49 -1.85 0.68 2.73
C ASP A 49 -2.82 -0.51 2.71
N GLY A 50 -2.30 -1.66 2.26
CA GLY A 50 -3.07 -2.86 2.00
C GLY A 50 -2.66 -4.01 2.93
N PRO A 51 -3.60 -4.88 3.30
CA PRO A 51 -3.28 -6.07 4.09
C PRO A 51 -2.34 -6.99 3.30
N PRO A 52 -1.49 -7.77 3.98
CA PRO A 52 -0.42 -8.55 3.34
C PRO A 52 -0.92 -9.66 2.39
N ARG A 53 -2.21 -10.03 2.42
CA ARG A 53 -2.67 -11.27 1.78
C ARG A 53 -4.11 -11.29 1.24
N ILE A 54 -4.67 -10.13 0.88
CA ILE A 54 -5.98 -10.07 0.20
C ILE A 54 -5.78 -9.79 -1.29
N ALA A 55 -5.73 -10.85 -2.10
CA ALA A 55 -5.33 -10.79 -3.50
C ALA A 55 -6.17 -9.82 -4.35
N ALA A 56 -7.49 -9.75 -4.14
CA ALA A 56 -8.35 -8.85 -4.92
C ALA A 56 -8.09 -7.37 -4.61
N LEU A 57 -7.91 -7.03 -3.32
CA LEU A 57 -7.57 -5.66 -2.91
C LEU A 57 -6.16 -5.28 -3.39
N ALA A 58 -5.20 -6.21 -3.30
CA ALA A 58 -3.84 -6.01 -3.79
C ALA A 58 -3.84 -5.72 -5.30
N ARG A 59 -4.57 -6.51 -6.11
CA ARG A 59 -4.72 -6.25 -7.55
C ARG A 59 -5.31 -4.86 -7.84
N SER A 60 -6.36 -4.49 -7.11
CA SER A 60 -6.98 -3.16 -7.24
C SER A 60 -5.99 -2.03 -6.91
N ALA A 61 -5.18 -2.21 -5.86
CA ALA A 61 -4.13 -1.26 -5.50
C ALA A 61 -3.03 -1.17 -6.57
N LEU A 62 -2.61 -2.30 -7.15
CA LEU A 62 -1.61 -2.31 -8.22
C LEU A 62 -2.09 -1.59 -9.48
N LEU A 63 -3.37 -1.72 -9.83
CA LEU A 63 -3.96 -1.00 -10.97
C LEU A 63 -4.05 0.52 -10.72
N ALA A 64 -4.23 0.93 -9.47
CA ALA A 64 -4.28 2.33 -9.06
C ALA A 64 -2.88 2.97 -8.95
N ALA A 65 -1.85 2.18 -8.65
CA ALA A 65 -0.53 2.67 -8.30
C ALA A 65 0.33 3.02 -9.54
N GLU A 66 1.24 3.96 -9.36
CA GLU A 66 2.37 4.21 -10.28
C GLU A 66 3.65 3.55 -9.80
N ARG A 67 3.80 3.44 -8.48
CA ARG A 67 4.98 2.88 -7.80
C ARG A 67 4.52 1.96 -6.68
N VAL A 68 5.18 0.81 -6.57
CA VAL A 68 4.94 -0.20 -5.54
C VAL A 68 6.20 -0.39 -4.71
N LEU A 69 6.06 -0.28 -3.40
CA LEU A 69 7.13 -0.57 -2.46
C LEU A 69 6.82 -1.89 -1.77
N ILE A 70 7.79 -2.82 -1.80
CA ILE A 70 7.67 -4.15 -1.20
C ILE A 70 8.56 -4.17 0.05
N PRO A 71 7.99 -4.06 1.26
CA PRO A 71 8.78 -4.11 2.48
C PRO A 71 9.34 -5.52 2.70
N VAL A 72 10.64 -5.63 2.98
CA VAL A 72 11.33 -6.89 3.25
C VAL A 72 12.31 -6.74 4.43
N GLN A 73 12.53 -7.81 5.20
CA GLN A 73 13.66 -7.88 6.13
C GLN A 73 14.84 -8.59 5.42
N PRO A 74 16.09 -8.42 5.90
CA PRO A 74 17.24 -9.09 5.33
C PRO A 74 17.28 -10.58 5.74
N SER A 75 16.27 -11.35 5.30
CA SER A 75 16.07 -12.76 5.63
C SER A 75 15.61 -13.52 4.39
N PRO A 76 16.12 -14.75 4.15
CA PRO A 76 15.68 -15.59 3.03
C PRO A 76 14.16 -15.85 3.01
N TYR A 77 13.54 -15.95 4.19
CA TYR A 77 12.10 -16.19 4.31
C TYR A 77 11.27 -15.02 3.78
N ASP A 78 11.72 -13.78 4.00
CA ASP A 78 11.03 -12.59 3.49
C ASP A 78 11.14 -12.49 1.97
N LEU A 79 12.28 -12.89 1.39
CA LEU A 79 12.43 -12.94 -0.06
C LEU A 79 11.44 -13.94 -0.69
N TRP A 80 11.27 -15.12 -0.08
CA TRP A 80 10.28 -16.10 -0.55
C TRP A 80 8.86 -15.60 -0.38
N ALA A 81 8.53 -14.98 0.76
CA ALA A 81 7.22 -14.38 0.98
C ALA A 81 6.89 -13.29 -0.05
N SER A 82 7.90 -12.58 -0.55
CA SER A 82 7.71 -11.54 -1.58
C SER A 82 7.47 -12.07 -3.00
N ALA A 83 7.74 -13.35 -3.27
CA ALA A 83 7.65 -13.91 -4.62
C ALA A 83 6.23 -13.83 -5.20
N GLU A 84 5.20 -14.09 -4.38
CA GLU A 84 3.80 -13.95 -4.78
C GLU A 84 3.44 -12.50 -5.16
N MET A 85 3.95 -11.52 -4.40
CA MET A 85 3.74 -10.10 -4.71
C MET A 85 4.45 -9.70 -6.02
N VAL A 86 5.66 -10.20 -6.25
CA VAL A 86 6.39 -9.96 -7.51
C VAL A 86 5.62 -10.54 -8.70
N ALA A 87 5.03 -11.73 -8.56
CA ALA A 87 4.19 -12.31 -9.61
C ALA A 87 2.97 -11.43 -9.91
N LEU A 88 2.25 -10.99 -8.88
CA LEU A 88 1.10 -10.07 -9.03
C LEU A 88 1.49 -8.75 -9.69
N ILE A 89 2.65 -8.18 -9.36
CA ILE A 89 3.16 -6.96 -9.99
C ILE A 89 3.42 -7.19 -11.48
N ARG A 90 4.01 -8.33 -11.86
CA ARG A 90 4.26 -8.67 -13.26
C ARG A 90 2.96 -8.83 -14.04
N GLU A 91 1.94 -9.45 -13.46
CA GLU A 91 0.60 -9.52 -14.05
C GLU A 91 0.00 -8.12 -14.25
N ALA A 92 0.11 -7.24 -13.25
CA ALA A 92 -0.38 -5.87 -13.34
C ALA A 92 0.37 -5.03 -14.39
N GLN A 93 1.67 -5.26 -14.57
CA GLN A 93 2.50 -4.57 -15.56
C GLN A 93 2.06 -4.83 -17.01
N VAL A 94 1.37 -5.95 -17.29
CA VAL A 94 0.75 -6.21 -18.60
C VAL A 94 -0.28 -5.12 -18.94
N PHE A 95 -1.05 -4.67 -17.95
CA PHE A 95 -2.07 -3.62 -18.11
C PHE A 95 -1.52 -2.21 -17.81
N ARG A 96 -0.45 -2.13 -17.01
CA ARG A 96 0.18 -0.89 -16.56
C ARG A 96 1.69 -0.92 -16.83
N PRO A 97 2.16 -0.78 -18.09
CA PRO A 97 3.59 -0.91 -18.42
C PRO A 97 4.50 0.10 -17.70
N ALA A 98 3.94 1.24 -17.26
CA ALA A 98 4.68 2.27 -16.52
C ALA A 98 4.80 1.97 -15.01
N LEU A 99 4.15 0.92 -14.48
CA LEU A 99 4.20 0.54 -13.07
C LEU A 99 5.62 0.13 -12.67
N ARG A 100 6.19 0.85 -11.71
CA ARG A 100 7.52 0.56 -11.16
C ARG A 100 7.39 -0.10 -9.79
N ALA A 101 8.27 -1.05 -9.48
CA ALA A 101 8.33 -1.68 -8.18
C ALA A 101 9.76 -1.67 -7.61
N ALA A 102 9.87 -1.55 -6.29
CA ALA A 102 11.13 -1.60 -5.58
C ALA A 102 10.98 -2.31 -4.23
N PHE A 103 12.02 -3.02 -3.81
CA PHE A 103 12.14 -3.54 -2.46
C PHE A 103 12.57 -2.43 -1.50
N VAL A 104 12.02 -2.44 -0.29
CA VAL A 104 12.39 -1.53 0.80
C VAL A 104 12.78 -2.36 2.01
N ILE A 105 14.03 -2.25 2.45
CA ILE A 105 14.50 -2.93 3.65
C ILE A 105 13.91 -2.22 4.87
N ASN A 106 13.01 -2.88 5.60
CA ASN A 106 12.20 -2.24 6.64
C ASN A 106 12.58 -2.60 8.09
N ARG A 107 13.73 -3.28 8.29
CA ARG A 107 14.27 -3.56 9.62
C ARG A 107 15.78 -3.72 9.56
N ARG A 108 16.51 -3.06 10.46
CA ARG A 108 17.92 -3.35 10.73
C ARG A 108 17.98 -4.51 11.71
N VAL A 109 18.60 -5.61 11.31
CA VAL A 109 19.05 -6.65 12.23
C VAL A 109 20.45 -6.23 12.66
N SER A 110 20.64 -5.96 13.95
CA SER A 110 21.94 -5.65 14.58
C SER A 110 22.18 -6.58 15.73
#